data_AF-A0A1C4VDK5-F1
#
_entry.id   AF-A0A1C4VDK5-F1
#
_cell.length_a   1.000
_cell.length_b   1.000
_cell.length_c   1.000
_cell.angle_alpha   90.00
_cell.angle_beta   90.00
_cell.angle_gamma   90.00
#
_symmetry.space_group_name_H-M   'P 1'
#
loop_
_entity.id
_entity.type
_entity.pdbx_description
1 polymer ?
#
loop_
_entity_poly.entity_id
_entity_poly.type
_entity_poly.pdbx_seq_one_letter_code
_entity_poly.pdbx_strand_id
1 'polypeptide(L)' 'MTILAIGPRKLPAGDTVEVWFDAGSSATGQRVMVPVKRLTLSDQDRGEGATALYEYESHDRRN' A
#
# COMPACT_ATOMS: atom_id res chain seq x y z
N MET A 1 -13.59 3.80 2.62
CA MET A 1 -12.40 4.15 3.42
C MET A 1 -11.20 3.72 2.59
N THR A 2 -10.34 4.65 2.16
CA THR A 2 -9.13 4.30 1.41
C THR A 2 -8.00 4.14 2.41
N ILE A 3 -7.32 3.00 2.40
CA ILE A 3 -6.19 2.72 3.29
C ILE A 3 -4.91 3.04 2.54
N LEU A 4 -4.06 3.90 3.10
CA LEU A 4 -2.76 4.21 2.53
C LEU A 4 -1.72 3.17 2.94
N ALA A 5 -0.93 2.73 1.96
CA ALA A 5 0.13 1.76 2.14
C ALA A 5 1.43 2.28 1.54
N ILE A 6 2.56 2.01 2.20
CA ILE A 6 3.89 2.33 1.69
C ILE A 6 4.52 1.01 1.24
N GLY A 7 4.90 0.93 -0.03
CA GLY A 7 5.50 -0.27 -0.62
C GLY A 7 6.70 0.06 -1.51
N PRO A 8 7.37 -0.95 -2.07
CA PRO A 8 8.43 -0.73 -3.05
C PRO A 8 7.86 -0.14 -4.33
N ARG A 9 8.50 0.91 -4.85
CA ARG A 9 8.06 1.58 -6.09
C ARG A 9 8.14 0.64 -7.30
N LYS A 10 9.21 -0.15 -7.36
CA LYS A 10 9.35 -1.22 -8.36
C LYS A 10 8.66 -2.47 -7.81
N LEU A 11 7.41 -2.64 -8.19
CA LEU A 11 6.61 -3.79 -7.80
C LEU A 11 7.21 -5.09 -8.37
N PRO A 12 7.22 -6.19 -7.60
CA PRO A 12 7.68 -7.48 -8.11
C PRO A 12 6.73 -7.99 -9.20
N ALA A 13 7.23 -8.85 -10.09
CA ALA A 13 6.39 -9.54 -11.08
C ALA A 13 5.47 -10.63 -10.46
N GLY A 14 5.66 -10.93 -9.18
CA GLY A 14 4.84 -11.88 -8.44
C GLY A 14 3.48 -11.32 -8.04
N ASP A 15 2.61 -12.20 -7.54
CA ASP A 15 1.23 -11.84 -7.24
C ASP A 15 1.06 -10.93 -6.03
N THR A 16 2.02 -10.94 -5.09
CA THR A 16 1.94 -10.21 -3.83
C THR A 16 3.21 -9.42 -3.53
N VAL A 17 3.06 -8.38 -2.71
CA VAL A 17 4.15 -7.52 -2.24
C VAL A 17 3.92 -7.17 -0.77
N GLU A 18 5.00 -7.05 -0.01
CA GLU A 18 4.92 -6.54 1.37
C GLU A 18 4.74 -5.02 1.34
N VAL A 19 3.72 -4.54 2.04
CA VAL A 19 3.48 -3.10 2.24
C VAL A 19 3.35 -2.78 3.72
N TRP A 20 3.67 -1.55 4.08
CA TRP A 20 3.42 -0.99 5.40
C TRP A 20 2.12 -0.18 5.40
N PHE A 21 1.17 -0.58 6.24
CA PHE A 21 -0.03 0.20 6.52
C PHE A 21 0.21 1.10 7.73
N ASP A 22 0.06 2.42 7.54
CA ASP A 22 0.13 3.38 8.63
C ASP A 22 -1.16 3.33 9.46
N ALA A 23 -1.03 3.18 10.78
CA ALA A 23 -2.16 3.20 11.70
C ALA A 23 -2.59 4.62 12.13
N GLY A 24 -2.09 5.67 11.47
CA GLY A 24 -2.37 7.07 11.78
C GLY A 24 -1.51 7.63 12.91
N SER A 25 -0.48 6.89 13.32
CA SER A 25 0.57 7.35 14.22
C SER A 25 1.89 6.92 13.61
N SER A 26 2.75 7.89 13.30
CA SER A 26 3.99 7.76 12.54
C SER A 26 5.01 6.73 13.08
N ALA A 27 4.74 6.09 14.22
CA ALA A 27 5.55 5.05 14.83
C ALA A 27 4.88 3.65 14.86
N THR A 28 3.60 3.54 14.51
CA THR A 28 2.84 2.28 14.58
C THR A 28 2.18 1.98 13.25
N GLY A 29 2.37 0.75 12.79
CA GLY A 29 1.77 0.24 11.57
C GLY A 29 2.05 -1.24 11.44
N GLN A 30 1.56 -1.83 10.36
CA GLN A 30 1.66 -3.26 10.12
C GLN A 30 2.25 -3.54 8.74
N ARG A 31 3.22 -4.46 8.67
CA ARG A 31 3.66 -5.07 7.41
C ARG A 31 2.70 -6.18 7.03
N VAL A 32 2.16 -6.12 5.81
CA VAL A 32 1.20 -7.10 5.30
C VAL A 32 1.55 -7.43 3.85
N MET A 33 1.48 -8.72 3.51
CA MET A 33 1.54 -9.17 2.12
C MET A 33 0.19 -8.93 1.45
N VAL A 34 0.17 -8.11 0.39
CA VAL A 34 -1.06 -7.79 -0.35
C VAL A 34 -0.91 -8.11 -1.83
N PRO A 35 -2.01 -8.45 -2.54
CA PRO A 35 -1.96 -8.62 -3.98
C PRO A 35 -1.56 -7.32 -4.68
N VAL A 36 -0.59 -7.38 -5.59
CA VAL A 36 -0.11 -6.20 -6.35
C VAL A 36 -1.26 -5.51 -7.09
N LYS A 37 -2.19 -6.30 -7.64
CA LYS A 37 -3.39 -5.81 -8.35
C LYS A 37 -4.38 -5.00 -7.51
N ARG A 38 -4.20 -4.94 -6.18
CA ARG A 38 -5.04 -4.15 -5.26
C ARG A 38 -4.36 -2.86 -4.81
N LEU A 39 -3.16 -2.58 -5.31
CA LEU A 39 -2.44 -1.35 -5.05
C LEU A 39 -2.58 -0.42 -6.25
N THR A 40 -3.17 0.74 -6.01
CA THR A 40 -3.20 1.84 -6.96
C THR A 40 -2.20 2.90 -6.49
N LEU A 41 -1.36 3.43 -7.37
CA LEU A 41 -0.44 4.51 -6.98
C LEU A 41 -1.28 5.72 -6.53
N SER A 42 -0.99 6.26 -5.34
CA SER A 42 -1.73 7.40 -4.83
C SER A 42 -1.31 8.68 -5.54
N ASP A 43 -2.26 9.59 -5.78
CA ASP A 43 -1.98 10.94 -6.27
C ASP A 43 -1.14 11.77 -5.29
N GLN A 44 -1.02 11.33 -4.03
CA GLN A 44 -0.16 11.93 -3.02
C GLN A 44 1.30 11.47 -3.12
N ASP A 45 1.61 10.46 -3.94
CA ASP A 45 2.98 10.01 -4.17
C ASP A 45 3.77 11.06 -4.96
N ARG A 46 4.92 11.47 -4.42
CA ARG A 46 5.78 12.47 -5.07
C ARG A 46 6.68 11.91 -6.17
N GLY A 47 6.66 10.60 -6.42
CA GLY A 47 7.54 10.00 -7.42
C GLY A 47 8.99 9.80 -6.95
N GLU A 48 9.30 10.04 -5.68
CA GLU A 48 10.67 10.09 -5.17
C GLU A 48 11.10 8.77 -4.50
N GLY A 49 12.38 8.42 -4.64
CA GLY A 49 13.01 7.32 -3.92
C GLY A 49 12.60 5.90 -4.34
N ALA A 50 12.95 4.93 -3.47
CA ALA A 50 12.72 3.50 -3.72
C ALA A 50 11.34 2.99 -3.28
N THR A 51 10.59 3.79 -2.52
CA THR A 51 9.25 3.49 -2.05
C THR A 51 8.21 4.35 -2.75
N ALA A 52 6.97 3.89 -2.77
CA ALA A 52 5.84 4.64 -3.29
C ALA A 52 4.64 4.53 -2.32
N LEU A 53 3.80 5.56 -2.36
CA LEU A 53 2.54 5.60 -1.64
C LEU A 53 1.42 5.01 -2.50
N TYR A 54 0.69 4.05 -1.94
CA TYR A 54 -0.39 3.34 -2.61
C TYR A 54 -1.70 3.52 -1.86
N GLU A 55 -2.78 3.58 -2.62
CA GLU A 55 -4.14 3.38 -2.14
C GLU A 55 -4.47 1.90 -2.24
N TYR A 56 -4.82 1.30 -1.11
CA TYR A 56 -5.23 -0.10 -1.03
C TYR A 56 -6.75 -0.20 -0.96
N GLU A 57 -7.32 -0.87 -1.93
CA GLU A 57 -8.74 -1.21 -1.93
C GLU A 57 -9.00 -2.39 -0.96
N SER A 58 -9.31 -2.07 0.29
CA SER A 58 -9.92 -3.05 1.18
C SER A 58 -11.35 -3.28 0.70
N HIS A 59 -11.60 -4.44 0.09
CA HIS A 59 -12.95 -4.95 -0.17
C HIS A 59 -13.65 -5.23 1.17
N ASP A 60 -14.01 -4.19 1.92
CA ASP A 60 -14.98 -4.27 3.02
C ASP A 60 -16.36 -3.99 2.42
N ARG A 61 -16.84 -4.94 1.62
CA ARG A 61 -18.28 -5.22 1.56
C ARG A 61 -18.49 -6.44 2.45
N ARG A 62 -18.62 -6.19 3.76
CA ARG A 62 -19.41 -7.08 4.62
C ARG A 62 -20.83 -7.05 4.06
N ASN A 63 -21.27 -8.22 3.60
CA ASN A 63 -22.67 -8.54 3.40
C ASN A 63 -23.30 -8.85 4.77
#